data_AF-A0A967MVA8-F1
#
_entry.id   AF-A0A967MVA8-F1
#
_cell.length_a   1.000
_cell.length_b   1.000
_cell.length_c   1.000
_cell.angle_alpha   90.00
_cell.angle_beta   90.00
_cell.angle_gamma   90.00
#
_symmetry.space_group_name_H-M   'P 1'
#
loop_
_entity.id
_entity.type
_entity.pdbx_description
1 polymer ?
#
loop_
_entity_poly.entity_id
_entity_poly.type
_entity_poly.pdbx_seq_one_letter_code
_entity_poly.pdbx_strand_id
1 'polypeptide(L)' 'FRQFRHGRNRRPFKIYKFRTMKADGEEVVLQAKAGDARITRVGAFLRRTSLDELPQLFNVLLGEMS' A
#
# COMPACT_ATOMS: atom_id res chain seq x y z
N PHE A 1 -0.85 -5.98 -2.70
CA PHE A 1 -2.09 -5.97 -1.89
C PHE A 1 -2.95 -4.80 -2.32
N ARG A 2 -4.25 -4.84 -2.02
CA ARG A 2 -5.23 -3.82 -2.44
C ARG A 2 -5.80 -3.14 -1.20
N GLN A 3 -5.93 -1.83 -1.23
CA GLN A 3 -6.58 -1.05 -0.17
C GLN A 3 -7.61 -0.11 -0.79
N PHE A 4 -8.75 0.10 -0.14
CA PHE A 4 -9.69 1.13 -0.57
C PHE A 4 -9.21 2.52 -0.13
N ARG A 5 -9.27 3.47 -1.06
CA ARG A 5 -9.02 4.89 -0.80
C ARG A 5 -10.09 5.73 -1.47
N HIS A 6 -10.34 6.92 -0.94
CA HIS A 6 -11.21 7.89 -1.58
C HIS A 6 -10.39 8.68 -2.60
N GLY A 7 -10.81 8.60 -3.86
CA GLY A 7 -10.19 9.33 -4.97
C GLY A 7 -10.95 10.60 -5.30
N ARG A 8 -10.84 11.04 -6.56
CA ARG A 8 -11.56 12.20 -7.07
C ARG A 8 -13.07 12.05 -6.85
N ASN A 9 -13.72 13.13 -6.44
CA ASN A 9 -15.16 13.17 -6.11
C ASN A 9 -15.57 12.20 -4.97
N ARG A 10 -14.64 11.87 -4.06
CA ARG A 10 -14.82 10.93 -2.93
C ARG A 10 -15.21 9.51 -3.34
N ARG A 11 -15.10 9.17 -4.63
CA ARG A 11 -15.41 7.82 -5.11
C ARG A 11 -14.37 6.85 -4.55
N PRO A 12 -14.79 5.80 -3.83
CA PRO A 12 -13.85 4.80 -3.34
C PRO A 12 -13.28 4.02 -4.53
N PHE A 13 -11.96 3.93 -4.61
CA PHE A 13 -11.26 3.12 -5.60
C PHE A 13 -10.21 2.26 -4.88
N LYS A 14 -9.71 1.23 -5.57
CA LYS A 14 -8.74 0.28 -5.00
C LYS A 14 -7.33 0.66 -5.45
N ILE A 15 -6.51 1.10 -4.50
CA ILE A 15 -5.09 1.30 -4.76
C ILE A 15 -4.34 -0.02 -4.78
N TYR A 16 -3.32 -0.11 -5.63
CA TYR A 16 -2.40 -1.24 -5.69
C TYR A 16 -1.07 -0.87 -5.04
N LYS A 17 -0.57 -1.72 -4.14
CA LYS A 17 0.78 -1.59 -3.56
C LYS A 17 1.46 -2.95 -3.44
N PHE A 18 2.78 -3.00 -3.47
CA PHE A 18 3.49 -4.24 -3.14
C PHE A 18 3.36 -4.55 -1.65
N ARG A 19 3.20 -5.84 -1.31
CA ARG A 19 3.09 -6.24 0.10
C ARG A 19 4.48 -6.20 0.73
N THR A 20 4.68 -5.25 1.63
CA THR A 20 5.96 -5.01 2.31
C THR A 20 6.01 -5.54 3.76
N MET A 21 4.88 -6.07 4.25
CA MET A 21 4.74 -6.63 5.59
C MET A 21 4.19 -8.06 5.55
N LYS A 22 4.61 -8.89 6.51
CA LYS A 22 4.00 -10.19 6.77
C LYS A 22 2.53 -10.01 7.15
N ALA A 23 1.69 -10.94 6.71
CA ALA A 23 0.31 -11.02 7.18
C ALA A 23 0.33 -11.78 8.50
N ASP A 24 0.23 -11.05 9.60
CA ASP A 24 -0.14 -11.67 10.86
C ASP A 24 -1.64 -11.95 10.75
N GLY A 25 -2.06 -13.19 11.01
CA GLY A 25 -3.44 -13.66 10.82
C GLY A 25 -4.48 -13.00 11.73
N GLU A 26 -4.22 -11.79 12.21
CA GLU A 26 -5.14 -10.98 13.00
C GLU A 26 -6.19 -10.34 12.07
N GLU A 27 -7.47 -10.46 12.44
CA GLU A 27 -8.58 -9.76 11.77
C GLU A 27 -8.43 -8.23 11.81
N VAL A 28 -7.65 -7.71 12.77
CA VAL A 28 -7.47 -6.28 12.99
C VAL A 28 -6.23 -5.79 12.23
N VAL A 29 -6.46 -4.98 11.20
CA VAL A 29 -5.39 -4.32 10.46
C VAL A 29 -4.81 -3.17 11.31
N LEU A 30 -3.75 -3.46 12.07
CA LEU A 30 -2.99 -2.45 12.80
C LEU A 30 -2.19 -1.56 11.83
N GLN A 31 -2.28 -0.23 11.99
CA GLN A 31 -1.46 0.71 11.24
C GLN A 31 0.03 0.43 11.46
N ALA A 32 0.81 0.48 10.38
CA ALA A 32 2.25 0.26 10.42
C ALA A 32 2.94 1.40 11.20
N LYS A 33 3.82 1.03 12.14
CA LYS A 33 4.65 1.97 12.89
C LYS A 33 6.10 1.96 12.37
N ALA A 34 6.86 3.01 12.68
CA ALA A 34 8.29 2.99 12.44
C ALA A 34 8.94 1.87 13.26
N GLY A 35 9.82 1.07 12.64
CA GLY A 35 10.45 -0.08 13.31
C GLY A 35 9.56 -1.30 13.49
N ASP A 36 8.42 -1.39 12.80
CA ASP A 36 7.49 -2.52 12.90
C ASP A 36 8.16 -3.84 12.45
N ALA A 37 8.21 -4.82 13.36
CA ALA A 37 8.85 -6.12 13.16
C ALA A 37 8.23 -6.95 12.02
N ARG A 38 7.02 -6.60 11.57
CA ARG A 38 6.33 -7.27 10.46
C ARG A 38 6.89 -6.86 9.09
N ILE A 39 7.66 -5.77 9.02
CA ILE A 39 8.29 -5.30 7.79
C ILE A 39 9.44 -6.24 7.42
N THR A 40 9.40 -6.80 6.21
CA THR A 40 10.48 -7.66 5.71
C THR A 40 11.67 -6.80 5.25
N ARG A 41 12.89 -7.36 5.18
CA ARG A 41 14.07 -6.62 4.67
C ARG A 41 13.82 -6.04 3.26
N VAL A 42 13.21 -6.84 2.38
CA VAL A 42 12.79 -6.40 1.04
C VAL A 42 11.70 -5.34 1.14
N GLY A 43 10.72 -5.52 2.02
CA GLY A 43 9.66 -4.53 2.25
C GLY A 43 10.19 -3.18 2.75
N ALA A 44 11.20 -3.18 3.62
CA ALA A 44 11.87 -1.98 4.09
C ALA A 44 12.60 -1.25 2.94
N PHE A 45 13.28 -2.00 2.07
CA PHE A 45 13.91 -1.43 0.87
C PHE A 45 12.87 -0.81 -0.08
N LEU A 46 11.79 -1.52 -0.38
CA LEU A 46 10.70 -1.03 -1.25
C LEU A 46 10.06 0.25 -0.69
N ARG A 47 9.83 0.31 0.62
CA ARG A 47 9.31 1.52 1.28
C ARG A 47 10.29 2.70 1.25
N ARG A 48 11.58 2.43 1.49
CA ARG A 48 12.63 3.47 1.49
C ARG A 48 12.81 4.11 0.12
N THR A 49 12.56 3.33 -0.93
CA THR A 49 12.68 3.76 -2.34
C THR A 49 11.34 4.13 -2.96
N SER A 50 10.24 4.10 -2.19
CA SER A 50 8.86 4.28 -2.66
C SER A 50 8.45 3.33 -3.80
N LEU A 51 9.20 2.24 -4.01
CA LEU A 51 8.92 1.25 -5.04
C LEU A 51 7.67 0.42 -4.70
N ASP A 52 7.27 0.35 -3.43
CA ASP A 52 6.03 -0.31 -3.04
C ASP A 52 4.77 0.38 -3.61
N GLU A 53 4.92 1.63 -4.03
CA GLU A 53 3.88 2.45 -4.63
C GLU A 53 3.85 2.39 -6.16
N LEU A 54 4.84 1.79 -6.83
CA LEU A 54 4.85 1.65 -8.28
C LEU A 54 3.55 1.09 -8.88
N PRO A 55 2.86 0.11 -8.24
CA PRO A 55 1.59 -0.37 -8.77
C PRO A 55 0.48 0.71 -8.75
N GLN A 56 0.61 1.79 -7.97
CA GLN A 56 -0.31 2.93 -8.03
C GLN A 56 -0.20 3.69 -9.36
N LEU A 57 0.89 3.54 -10.11
CA LEU A 57 0.99 4.10 -11.46
C LEU A 57 -0.15 3.58 -12.35
N PHE A 58 -0.60 2.34 -12.19
CA PHE A 58 -1.78 1.84 -12.89
C PHE A 58 -3.06 2.60 -12.51
N ASN A 59 -3.22 2.98 -11.24
CA ASN A 59 -4.36 3.81 -10.81
C ASN A 59 -4.32 5.22 -11.43
N VAL A 60 -3.12 5.79 -11.62
CA VAL A 60 -2.92 7.07 -12.31
C VAL A 60 -3.24 6.93 -13.81
N LEU A 61 -2.74 5.88 -14.46
CA LEU A 61 -3.02 5.59 -15.87
C LEU A 61 -4.52 5.34 -16.14
N LEU A 62 -5.22 4.74 -15.18
CA LEU A 62 -6.68 4.54 -15.22
C LEU A 62 -7.49 5.78 -14.84
N GLY A 63 -6.83 6.89 -14.46
CA GLY A 63 -7.48 8.14 -14.08
C GLY A 63 -8.19 8.12 -12.71
N GLU A 64 -7.92 7.11 -11.89
CA GLU A 64 -8.50 6.98 -10.54
C GLU A 64 -7.75 7.85 -9.51
N MET A 65 -6.45 8.05 -9.73
CA MET A 65 -5.59 8.95 -8.95
C MET A 65 -5.15 10.13 -9.81
N SER A 66 -5.16 11.32 -9.22
CA SER A 66 -4.68 12.59 -9.76
C SER A 66 -3.83 13.29 -8.72
#